data_AF-A0A9P1J261-F1
#
_entry.id   AF-A0A9P1J261-F1
#
_cell.length_a   1.000
_cell.length_b   1.000
_cell.length_c   1.000
_cell.angle_alpha   90.00
_cell.angle_beta   90.00
_cell.angle_gamma   90.00
#
_symmetry.space_group_name_H-M   'P 1'
#
loop_
_entity.id
_entity.type
_entity.pdbx_description
1 polymer ?
#
loop_
_entity_poly.entity_id
_entity_poly.type
_entity_poly.pdbx_seq_one_letter_code
_entity_poly.pdbx_strand_id
1 'polypeptide(L)'
;MGACSSRKKQLSCEMSDEEVAAIREVWIRAKTDNVGKKILQTLIEKRPKFAEYFGIQSESLDIRALNQSKEFQLQAHRIQNFLDTAVGSLGFCPISSVYDMAHRIGQIHFYRGVNFGADNWLVFKKVTVDQVTTGTTDSSAREKNDDTNSNGTTNGKIENEQKDTVNPIADINNVYSGENCLARLGWNKLMTVIVREMKRGFLEEAMRNCKEEDNNELLKA
;
A
#
# COMPACT_ATOMS: atom_id res chain seq x y z
N MET A 1 -27.73 34.54 9.44
CA MET A 1 -27.50 33.20 10.03
C MET A 1 -28.14 32.16 9.12
N GLY A 2 -27.37 31.48 8.28
CA GLY A 2 -27.86 30.45 7.36
C GLY A 2 -27.15 29.14 7.64
N ALA A 3 -27.84 28.18 8.24
CA ALA A 3 -27.32 26.84 8.48
C ALA A 3 -27.39 26.03 7.19
N CYS A 4 -26.24 25.78 6.56
CA CYS A 4 -26.13 24.87 5.44
C CYS A 4 -26.06 23.44 5.99
N SER A 5 -27.22 22.77 6.08
CA SER A 5 -27.30 21.34 6.36
C SER A 5 -26.89 20.52 5.14
N SER A 6 -25.59 20.34 4.95
CA SER A 6 -25.09 19.32 4.02
C SER A 6 -25.35 17.95 4.63
N ARG A 7 -26.40 17.27 4.17
CA ARG A 7 -26.65 15.85 4.45
C ARG A 7 -25.36 15.09 4.17
N LYS A 8 -24.76 14.51 5.20
CA LYS A 8 -23.69 13.51 5.06
C LYS A 8 -24.27 12.36 4.26
N LYS A 9 -24.11 12.40 2.93
CA LYS A 9 -24.17 11.19 2.11
C LYS A 9 -23.02 10.34 2.64
N GLN A 10 -23.36 9.44 3.56
CA GLN A 10 -22.47 8.37 3.99
C GLN A 10 -22.09 7.68 2.68
N LEU A 11 -20.88 7.94 2.18
CA LEU A 11 -20.34 7.18 1.06
C LEU A 11 -20.29 5.74 1.57
N SER A 12 -21.34 4.96 1.29
CA SER A 12 -21.25 3.53 1.36
C SER A 12 -20.20 3.16 0.31
N CYS A 13 -18.98 2.92 0.79
CA CYS A 13 -17.95 2.27 -0.02
C CYS A 13 -18.34 0.80 -0.11
N GLU A 14 -19.49 0.52 -0.72
CA GLU A 14 -19.90 -0.83 -1.05
C GLU A 14 -18.97 -1.29 -2.18
N MET A 15 -18.18 -2.31 -1.86
CA MET A 15 -17.40 -3.06 -2.85
C MET A 15 -18.30 -4.18 -3.37
N SER A 16 -18.30 -4.40 -4.68
CA SER A 16 -19.04 -5.50 -5.28
C SER A 16 -18.38 -6.85 -4.96
N ASP A 17 -19.13 -7.94 -5.11
CA ASP A 17 -18.59 -9.29 -4.87
C ASP A 17 -17.43 -9.61 -5.83
N GLU A 18 -17.48 -9.11 -7.07
CA GLU A 18 -16.40 -9.24 -8.05
C GLU A 18 -15.15 -8.46 -7.61
N GLU A 19 -15.32 -7.25 -7.06
CA GLU A 19 -14.21 -6.48 -6.50
C GLU A 19 -13.57 -7.19 -5.29
N VAL A 20 -14.39 -7.78 -4.42
CA VAL A 20 -13.91 -8.54 -3.26
C VAL A 20 -13.14 -9.79 -3.71
N ALA A 21 -13.65 -10.52 -4.70
CA ALA A 21 -12.96 -11.68 -5.27
C ALA A 21 -11.60 -11.29 -5.88
N ALA A 22 -11.56 -10.22 -6.69
CA ALA A 22 -10.34 -9.73 -7.31
C ALA A 22 -9.30 -9.24 -6.28
N ILE A 23 -9.72 -8.54 -5.21
CA ILE A 23 -8.82 -8.16 -4.11
C ILE A 23 -8.20 -9.40 -3.45
N ARG A 24 -9.02 -10.40 -3.12
CA ARG A 24 -8.60 -11.62 -2.43
C ARG A 24 -7.60 -12.42 -3.26
N GLU A 25 -7.87 -12.58 -4.54
CA GLU A 25 -7.01 -13.35 -5.45
C GLU A 25 -5.61 -12.71 -5.58
N VAL A 26 -5.56 -11.39 -5.81
CA VAL A 26 -4.30 -10.65 -5.87
C VAL A 26 -3.58 -10.66 -4.52
N TRP A 27 -4.31 -10.56 -3.40
CA TRP A 27 -3.72 -10.62 -2.06
C TRP A 27 -3.04 -11.95 -1.77
N ILE A 28 -3.66 -13.08 -2.15
CA ILE A 28 -3.09 -14.42 -1.96
C ILE A 28 -1.73 -14.54 -2.63
N ARG A 29 -1.60 -14.00 -3.85
CA ARG A 29 -0.32 -13.98 -4.59
C ARG A 29 0.70 -13.03 -3.95
N ALA A 30 0.27 -11.83 -3.58
CA ALA A 30 1.18 -10.83 -3.01
C ALA A 30 1.74 -11.25 -1.64
N LYS A 31 0.91 -11.78 -0.75
CA LYS A 31 1.32 -12.09 0.64
C LYS A 31 2.36 -13.20 0.75
N THR A 32 2.43 -14.09 -0.24
CA THR A 32 3.47 -15.14 -0.33
C THR A 32 4.83 -14.60 -0.79
N ASP A 33 4.87 -13.38 -1.32
CA ASP A 33 6.05 -12.76 -1.91
C ASP A 33 6.56 -11.58 -1.07
N ASN A 34 6.53 -11.73 0.26
CA ASN A 34 7.05 -10.76 1.23
C ASN A 34 6.52 -9.32 1.02
N VAL A 35 5.25 -9.16 0.60
CA VAL A 35 4.70 -7.84 0.23
C VAL A 35 4.82 -6.80 1.33
N GLY A 36 4.74 -7.20 2.61
CA GLY A 36 4.97 -6.28 3.73
C GLY A 36 6.35 -5.63 3.69
N LYS A 37 7.40 -6.39 3.35
CA LYS A 37 8.77 -5.86 3.20
C LYS A 37 8.87 -4.96 1.98
N LYS A 38 8.30 -5.36 0.83
CA LYS A 38 8.31 -4.56 -0.40
C LYS A 38 7.62 -3.21 -0.20
N ILE A 39 6.47 -3.20 0.47
CA ILE A 39 5.76 -1.97 0.85
C ILE A 39 6.67 -1.09 1.71
N LEU A 40 7.17 -1.61 2.83
CA LEU A 40 7.96 -0.82 3.77
C LEU A 40 9.25 -0.29 3.15
N GLN A 41 9.95 -1.13 2.38
CA GLN A 41 11.14 -0.74 1.66
C GLN A 41 10.86 0.40 0.68
N THR A 42 9.85 0.26 -0.19
CA THR A 42 9.51 1.32 -1.15
C THR A 42 9.05 2.61 -0.47
N LEU A 43 8.43 2.54 0.72
CA LEU A 43 8.10 3.74 1.50
C LEU A 43 9.36 4.47 1.95
N ILE A 44 10.33 3.73 2.51
CA ILE A 44 11.60 4.29 2.97
C ILE A 44 12.41 4.85 1.79
N GLU A 45 12.46 4.14 0.66
CA GLU A 45 13.14 4.61 -0.55
C GLU A 45 12.55 5.94 -1.06
N LYS A 46 11.22 6.06 -1.12
CA LYS A 46 10.55 7.29 -1.57
C LYS A 46 10.62 8.41 -0.54
N ARG A 47 10.62 8.05 0.74
CA ARG A 47 10.49 8.96 1.88
C ARG A 47 11.26 8.38 3.07
N PRO A 48 12.58 8.65 3.18
CA PRO A 48 13.44 8.06 4.22
C PRO A 48 12.93 8.24 5.65
N LYS A 49 12.19 9.32 5.91
CA LYS A 49 11.60 9.62 7.22
C LYS A 49 10.61 8.55 7.73
N PHE A 50 10.07 7.70 6.86
CA PHE A 50 9.31 6.54 7.31
C PHE A 50 10.13 5.61 8.21
N ALA A 51 11.45 5.50 8.02
CA ALA A 51 12.30 4.70 8.89
C ALA A 51 12.21 5.17 10.34
N GLU A 52 12.34 6.49 10.56
CA GLU A 52 12.19 7.12 11.88
C GLU A 52 10.79 6.89 12.47
N TYR A 53 9.74 7.07 11.65
CA TYR A 53 8.34 6.86 12.07
C TYR A 53 8.05 5.42 12.50
N PHE A 54 8.73 4.45 11.90
CA PHE A 54 8.62 3.04 12.26
C PHE A 54 9.62 2.62 13.36
N GLY A 55 10.45 3.54 13.85
CA GLY A 55 11.47 3.27 14.87
C GLY A 55 12.64 2.43 14.36
N ILE A 56 12.89 2.43 13.05
CA ILE A 56 13.98 1.68 12.42
C ILE A 56 15.25 2.50 12.59
N GLN A 57 16.09 2.06 13.52
CA GLN A 57 17.40 2.63 13.75
C GLN A 57 18.42 1.84 12.94
N SER A 58 18.78 2.35 11.76
CA SER A 58 19.79 1.73 10.90
C SER A 58 20.77 2.80 10.44
N GLU A 59 22.06 2.49 10.50
CA GLU A 59 23.14 3.37 10.02
C GLU A 59 23.08 3.54 8.49
N SER A 60 22.53 2.54 7.79
CA SER A 60 22.28 2.57 6.35
C SER A 60 20.82 2.24 6.05
N LEU A 61 20.22 2.98 5.12
CA LEU A 61 18.90 2.69 4.57
C LEU A 61 18.97 1.87 3.27
N ASP A 62 20.13 1.28 2.98
CA ASP A 62 20.24 0.32 1.88
C ASP A 62 19.45 -0.97 2.20
N ILE A 63 19.06 -1.67 1.13
CA ILE A 63 18.22 -2.86 1.22
C ILE A 63 18.84 -3.99 2.05
N ARG A 64 20.18 -4.10 2.07
CA ARG A 64 20.88 -5.18 2.79
C ARG A 64 20.84 -4.91 4.29
N ALA A 65 21.13 -3.68 4.71
CA ALA A 65 21.05 -3.23 6.09
C ALA A 65 19.60 -3.31 6.61
N LEU A 66 18.63 -2.81 5.84
CA LEU A 66 17.21 -2.88 6.22
C LEU A 66 16.74 -4.33 6.43
N ASN A 67 17.15 -5.27 5.57
CA ASN A 67 16.79 -6.67 5.72
C ASN A 67 17.38 -7.34 6.96
N GLN A 68 18.45 -6.77 7.54
CA GLN A 68 19.04 -7.25 8.80
C GLN A 68 18.42 -6.60 10.04
N SER A 69 17.72 -5.46 9.90
CA SER A 69 17.05 -4.79 11.02
C SER A 69 15.83 -5.57 11.51
N LYS A 70 15.80 -5.88 12.80
CA LYS A 70 14.66 -6.54 13.46
C LYS A 70 13.42 -5.66 13.46
N GLU A 71 13.60 -4.36 13.63
CA GLU A 71 12.56 -3.35 13.61
C GLU A 71 11.92 -3.29 12.23
N PHE A 72 12.73 -3.27 11.16
CA PHE A 72 12.22 -3.32 9.79
C PHE A 72 11.39 -4.59 9.55
N GLN A 73 11.91 -5.76 9.93
CA GLN A 73 11.19 -7.03 9.77
C GLN A 73 9.87 -7.06 10.56
N LEU A 74 9.88 -6.58 11.80
CA LEU A 74 8.69 -6.50 12.65
C LEU A 74 7.61 -5.57 12.06
N GLN A 75 8.02 -4.40 11.55
CA GLN A 75 7.09 -3.42 11.00
C GLN A 75 6.53 -3.87 9.66
N ALA A 76 7.35 -4.50 8.81
CA ALA A 76 6.90 -5.15 7.58
C ALA A 76 5.83 -6.23 7.87
N HIS A 77 6.05 -7.05 8.89
CA HIS A 77 5.09 -8.07 9.32
C HIS A 77 3.80 -7.45 9.87
N ARG A 78 3.87 -6.37 10.66
CA ARG A 78 2.68 -5.65 11.15
C ARG A 78 1.83 -5.08 10.02
N ILE A 79 2.47 -4.50 8.99
CA ILE A 79 1.78 -4.00 7.79
C ILE A 79 1.06 -5.17 7.11
N GLN A 80 1.75 -6.28 6.88
CA GLN A 80 1.16 -7.44 6.23
C GLN A 80 -0.02 -8.02 7.03
N ASN A 81 0.12 -8.20 8.35
CA ASN A 81 -0.95 -8.73 9.20
C ASN A 81 -2.18 -7.83 9.25
N PHE A 82 -1.99 -6.52 9.25
CA PHE A 82 -3.10 -5.57 9.16
C PHE A 82 -3.85 -5.75 7.83
N LEU A 83 -3.12 -5.88 6.71
CA LEU A 83 -3.72 -6.11 5.40
C LEU A 83 -4.39 -7.49 5.29
N ASP A 84 -3.79 -8.54 5.88
CA ASP A 84 -4.41 -9.87 5.99
C ASP A 84 -5.76 -9.80 6.70
N THR A 85 -5.81 -9.05 7.81
CA THR A 85 -7.06 -8.85 8.57
C THR A 85 -8.08 -8.06 7.74
N ALA A 86 -7.63 -7.00 7.06
CA ALA A 86 -8.48 -6.17 6.22
C ALA A 86 -9.12 -6.96 5.07
N VAL A 87 -8.31 -7.72 4.32
CA VAL A 87 -8.77 -8.54 3.19
C VAL A 87 -9.61 -9.72 3.68
N GLY A 88 -9.21 -10.38 4.76
CA GLY A 88 -9.95 -11.51 5.35
C GLY A 88 -11.35 -11.15 5.80
N SER A 89 -11.56 -9.90 6.23
CA SER A 89 -12.86 -9.39 6.70
C SER A 89 -13.84 -9.05 5.57
N LEU A 90 -13.37 -8.86 4.33
CA LEU A 90 -14.22 -8.48 3.19
C LEU A 90 -15.27 -9.55 2.89
N GLY A 91 -16.56 -9.23 2.96
CA GLY A 91 -17.65 -10.14 2.60
C GLY A 91 -18.10 -11.12 3.69
N PHE A 92 -17.48 -11.11 4.87
CA PHE A 92 -17.84 -12.04 5.98
C PHE A 92 -18.14 -11.32 7.30
N CYS A 93 -17.51 -10.19 7.56
CA CYS A 93 -17.72 -9.39 8.76
C CYS A 93 -18.14 -7.96 8.38
N PRO A 94 -18.79 -7.21 9.28
CA PRO A 94 -18.93 -5.77 9.11
C PRO A 94 -17.54 -5.18 8.91
N ILE A 95 -17.29 -4.61 7.73
CA ILE A 95 -16.02 -3.96 7.40
C ILE A 95 -15.67 -2.81 8.38
N SER A 96 -16.67 -2.36 9.16
CA SER A 96 -16.50 -1.42 10.26
C SER A 96 -15.43 -1.85 11.27
N SER A 97 -15.24 -3.13 11.54
CA SER A 97 -14.17 -3.58 12.46
C SER A 97 -12.78 -3.22 11.94
N VAL A 98 -12.56 -3.30 10.62
CA VAL A 98 -11.30 -2.87 9.99
C VAL A 98 -11.15 -1.34 10.05
N TYR A 99 -12.25 -0.62 9.93
CA TYR A 99 -12.27 0.84 10.03
C TYR A 99 -11.97 1.33 11.45
N ASP A 100 -12.49 0.64 12.47
CA ASP A 100 -12.20 0.92 13.87
C ASP A 100 -10.72 0.63 14.20
N MET A 101 -10.17 -0.47 13.66
CA MET A 101 -8.73 -0.74 13.77
C MET A 101 -7.90 0.36 13.09
N ALA A 102 -8.26 0.76 11.87
CA ALA A 102 -7.57 1.82 11.12
C ALA A 102 -7.63 3.15 11.89
N HIS A 103 -8.79 3.50 12.45
CA HIS A 103 -8.97 4.66 13.31
C HIS A 103 -8.08 4.60 14.56
N ARG A 104 -8.05 3.45 15.25
CA ARG A 104 -7.17 3.24 16.41
C ARG A 104 -5.69 3.36 16.06
N ILE A 105 -5.28 2.85 14.90
CA ILE A 105 -3.91 3.01 14.39
C ILE A 105 -3.60 4.50 14.21
N GLY A 106 -4.53 5.28 13.66
CA GLY A 106 -4.42 6.74 13.56
C GLY A 106 -4.15 7.43 14.88
N GLN A 107 -4.89 7.07 15.94
CA GLN A 107 -4.66 7.59 17.30
C GLN A 107 -3.27 7.23 17.84
N ILE A 108 -2.83 5.98 17.62
CA ILE A 108 -1.50 5.52 18.04
C ILE A 108 -0.41 6.34 17.34
N HIS A 109 -0.58 6.66 16.06
CA HIS A 109 0.38 7.48 15.30
C HIS A 109 0.49 8.90 15.85
N PHE A 110 -0.61 9.48 16.35
CA PHE A 110 -0.57 10.77 17.04
C PHE A 110 0.31 10.73 18.30
N TYR A 111 0.04 9.79 19.22
CA TYR A 111 0.82 9.69 20.46
C TYR A 111 2.27 9.28 20.27
N ARG A 112 2.59 8.61 19.15
CA ARG A 112 3.97 8.28 18.78
C ARG A 112 4.73 9.47 18.17
N GLY A 113 4.14 10.67 18.14
CA GLY A 113 4.76 11.87 17.60
C GLY A 113 4.97 11.81 16.09
N VAL A 114 4.25 10.93 15.41
CA VAL A 114 4.51 10.67 14.00
C VAL A 114 3.88 11.78 13.16
N ASN A 115 4.71 12.69 12.66
CA ASN A 115 4.24 13.83 11.88
C ASN A 115 3.90 13.40 10.43
N PHE A 116 2.71 12.85 10.25
CA PHE A 116 2.22 12.38 8.96
C PHE A 116 1.42 13.48 8.23
N GLY A 117 2.11 14.22 7.38
CA GLY A 117 1.49 15.11 6.40
C GLY A 117 0.50 14.37 5.49
N ALA A 118 -0.41 15.14 4.86
CA ALA A 118 -1.44 14.61 3.96
C ALA A 118 -0.85 13.73 2.84
N ASP A 119 0.34 14.07 2.37
CA ASP A 119 1.11 13.41 1.33
C ASP A 119 1.65 12.03 1.75
N ASN A 120 2.13 11.88 2.98
CA ASN A 120 2.65 10.60 3.48
C ASN A 120 1.56 9.50 3.50
N TRP A 121 0.32 9.86 3.85
CA TRP A 121 -0.80 8.93 3.78
C TRP A 121 -1.14 8.51 2.35
N LEU A 122 -1.02 9.43 1.39
CA LEU A 122 -1.26 9.16 -0.02
C LEU A 122 -0.14 8.30 -0.62
N VAL A 123 1.11 8.56 -0.22
CA VAL A 123 2.26 7.73 -0.58
C VAL A 123 2.08 6.32 -0.04
N PHE A 124 1.66 6.17 1.22
CA PHE A 124 1.32 4.86 1.80
C PHE A 124 0.28 4.12 0.96
N LYS A 125 -0.89 4.74 0.73
CA LYS A 125 -1.93 4.17 -0.13
C LYS A 125 -1.39 3.76 -1.50
N LYS A 126 -0.67 4.66 -2.19
CA LYS A 126 -0.16 4.43 -3.54
C LYS A 126 0.80 3.25 -3.56
N VAL A 127 1.78 3.23 -2.65
CA VAL A 127 2.76 2.15 -2.56
C VAL A 127 2.09 0.83 -2.22
N THR A 128 1.15 0.79 -1.27
CA THR A 128 0.41 -0.44 -0.98
C THR A 128 -0.32 -0.97 -2.20
N VAL A 129 -1.11 -0.13 -2.88
CA VAL A 129 -1.86 -0.53 -4.08
C VAL A 129 -0.90 -0.99 -5.18
N ASP A 130 0.17 -0.24 -5.45
CA ASP A 130 1.12 -0.59 -6.50
C ASP A 130 1.82 -1.92 -6.17
N GLN A 131 2.27 -2.14 -4.93
CA GLN A 131 2.99 -3.35 -4.53
C GLN A 131 2.10 -4.60 -4.47
N VAL A 132 0.82 -4.47 -4.11
CA VAL A 132 -0.09 -5.64 -4.11
C VAL A 132 -0.56 -6.00 -5.51
N THR A 133 -0.73 -5.02 -6.42
CA THR A 133 -1.30 -5.25 -7.76
C THR A 133 -0.28 -5.47 -8.86
N THR A 134 0.98 -5.09 -8.64
CA THR A 134 2.06 -5.43 -9.56
C THR A 134 2.42 -6.89 -9.31
N GLY A 135 2.10 -7.77 -10.28
CA GLY A 135 2.57 -9.16 -10.26
C GLY A 135 4.09 -9.22 -10.17
N THR A 136 4.64 -10.38 -9.78
CA THR A 136 6.07 -10.67 -9.52
C THR A 136 7.01 -10.11 -10.60
N THR A 137 7.27 -8.81 -10.57
CA THR A 137 8.39 -8.20 -11.29
C THR A 137 9.52 -8.18 -10.29
N ASP A 138 10.37 -9.19 -10.40
CA ASP A 138 11.71 -9.16 -9.88
C ASP A 138 12.32 -7.78 -10.16
N SER A 139 12.47 -6.99 -9.10
CA SER A 139 13.14 -5.68 -9.18
C SER A 139 14.64 -5.83 -9.49
N SER A 140 15.12 -7.05 -9.70
CA SER A 140 16.46 -7.40 -10.21
C SER A 140 16.55 -7.50 -11.74
N ALA A 141 15.44 -7.46 -12.49
CA ALA A 141 15.48 -7.61 -13.96
C ALA A 141 15.67 -6.29 -14.73
N ARG A 142 15.71 -5.13 -14.06
CA ARG A 142 15.88 -3.81 -14.72
C ARG A 142 17.34 -3.33 -14.83
N GLU A 143 18.33 -4.08 -14.35
CA GLU A 143 19.76 -3.70 -14.39
C GLU A 143 20.59 -4.42 -15.46
N LYS A 144 19.98 -5.12 -16.42
CA LYS A 144 20.71 -5.68 -17.56
C LYS A 144 20.02 -5.34 -18.87
N ASN A 145 20.18 -4.11 -19.33
CA ASN A 145 20.14 -3.74 -20.74
C ASN A 145 20.59 -2.28 -20.84
N ASP A 146 21.84 -2.03 -20.49
CA ASP A 146 22.58 -0.96 -21.14
C ASP A 146 24.03 -1.42 -21.33
N ASP A 147 24.63 -1.00 -22.44
CA ASP A 147 25.98 -1.30 -22.93
C ASP A 147 26.23 -2.68 -23.54
N THR A 148 26.11 -2.78 -24.87
CA THR A 148 27.28 -2.91 -25.76
C THR A 148 26.86 -2.77 -27.22
N ASN A 149 27.28 -1.67 -27.83
CA ASN A 149 27.22 -1.41 -29.27
C ASN A 149 28.42 -2.03 -29.99
N SER A 150 28.25 -2.28 -31.29
CA SER A 150 29.26 -2.48 -32.35
C SER A 150 29.89 -3.88 -32.55
N ASN A 151 29.42 -4.62 -33.56
CA ASN A 151 30.00 -4.63 -34.94
C ASN A 151 29.62 -5.89 -35.77
N GLY A 152 29.27 -5.68 -37.04
CA GLY A 152 29.81 -6.46 -38.17
C GLY A 152 29.09 -7.74 -38.65
N THR A 153 28.23 -7.58 -39.67
CA THR A 153 28.14 -8.33 -40.95
C THR A 153 28.29 -9.87 -40.98
N THR A 154 27.25 -10.60 -41.44
CA THR A 154 27.21 -11.37 -42.72
C THR A 154 25.98 -12.29 -42.84
N ASN A 155 25.60 -12.53 -44.09
CA ASN A 155 24.38 -13.18 -44.60
C ASN A 155 24.20 -14.66 -44.23
N GLY A 156 22.93 -15.09 -44.20
CA GLY A 156 22.55 -16.51 -44.25
C GLY A 156 21.03 -16.72 -44.39
N LYS A 157 20.59 -16.94 -45.62
CA LYS A 157 19.24 -17.35 -46.06
C LYS A 157 18.97 -18.80 -45.65
N ILE A 158 17.75 -19.16 -45.21
CA ILE A 158 17.05 -20.44 -45.47
C ILE A 158 15.57 -20.31 -45.02
N GLU A 159 14.70 -20.82 -45.88
CA GLU A 159 13.23 -20.85 -45.79
C GLU A 159 12.71 -22.04 -44.95
N ASN A 160 11.41 -21.96 -44.65
CA ASN A 160 10.42 -23.03 -44.50
C ASN A 160 9.89 -23.48 -43.12
N GLU A 161 8.55 -23.55 -43.14
CA GLU A 161 7.62 -24.46 -42.44
C GLU A 161 6.93 -24.05 -41.13
N GLN A 162 5.62 -23.86 -41.31
CA GLN A 162 4.50 -23.95 -40.37
C GLN A 162 4.74 -24.90 -39.19
N LYS A 163 4.48 -24.40 -37.98
CA LYS A 163 3.80 -25.16 -36.94
C LYS A 163 2.89 -24.25 -36.12
N ASP A 164 1.60 -24.47 -36.29
CA ASP A 164 0.58 -24.04 -35.34
C ASP A 164 0.96 -24.57 -33.95
N THR A 165 1.34 -23.68 -33.05
CA THR A 165 1.40 -23.97 -31.63
C THR A 165 0.91 -22.73 -30.92
N VAL A 166 -0.37 -22.77 -30.54
CA VAL A 166 -1.01 -21.81 -29.65
C VAL A 166 -0.21 -21.81 -28.34
N ASN A 167 0.65 -20.82 -28.15
CA ASN A 167 1.31 -20.53 -26.89
C ASN A 167 0.37 -19.67 -26.03
N PRO A 168 -0.14 -20.15 -24.88
CA PRO A 168 -0.94 -19.34 -23.96
C PRO A 168 -0.01 -18.60 -22.99
N ILE A 169 0.94 -17.81 -23.49
CA ILE A 169 1.91 -17.05 -22.67
C ILE A 169 1.90 -15.58 -23.06
N ALA A 170 0.72 -14.97 -23.12
CA ALA A 170 0.58 -13.56 -23.50
C ALA A 170 -0.18 -12.68 -22.49
N ASP A 171 -0.60 -13.19 -21.32
CA ASP A 171 -1.45 -12.39 -20.41
C ASP A 171 -0.89 -12.12 -19.00
N ILE A 172 0.32 -12.56 -18.69
CA ILE A 172 0.89 -12.37 -17.33
C ILE A 172 1.43 -10.93 -17.13
N ASN A 173 1.69 -10.20 -18.21
CA ASN A 173 2.44 -8.92 -18.16
C ASN A 173 1.59 -7.65 -18.34
N ASN A 174 0.28 -7.76 -18.56
CA ASN A 174 -0.53 -6.57 -18.73
C ASN A 174 -1.02 -6.05 -17.37
N VAL A 175 -0.34 -5.04 -16.82
CA VAL A 175 -0.80 -4.25 -15.66
C VAL A 175 -2.20 -3.66 -15.89
N TYR A 176 -2.64 -3.60 -17.16
CA TYR A 176 -3.97 -3.18 -17.59
C TYR A 176 -4.85 -4.33 -18.11
N SER A 177 -4.59 -5.58 -17.72
CA SER A 177 -5.59 -6.65 -17.90
C SER A 177 -6.86 -6.31 -17.10
N GLY A 178 -8.03 -6.76 -17.58
CA GLY A 178 -9.33 -6.46 -16.96
C GLY A 178 -9.41 -6.89 -15.48
N GLU A 179 -8.79 -8.01 -15.13
CA GLU A 179 -8.74 -8.50 -13.75
C GLU A 179 -7.80 -7.66 -12.86
N ASN A 180 -6.65 -7.21 -13.41
CA ASN A 180 -5.76 -6.32 -12.68
C ASN A 180 -6.40 -4.93 -12.47
N CYS A 181 -7.14 -4.42 -13.45
CA CYS A 181 -7.82 -3.14 -13.33
C CYS A 181 -8.94 -3.17 -12.27
N LEU A 182 -9.70 -4.28 -12.18
CA LEU A 182 -10.72 -4.47 -11.16
C LEU A 182 -10.12 -4.63 -9.76
N ALA A 183 -9.08 -5.45 -9.62
CA ALA A 183 -8.37 -5.60 -8.35
C ALA A 183 -7.78 -4.27 -7.88
N ARG A 184 -7.16 -3.51 -8.79
CA ARG A 184 -6.58 -2.19 -8.49
C ARG A 184 -7.65 -1.17 -8.12
N LEU A 185 -8.84 -1.20 -8.73
CA LEU A 185 -9.98 -0.39 -8.32
C LEU A 185 -10.43 -0.75 -6.90
N GLY A 186 -10.64 -2.04 -6.62
CA GLY A 186 -11.03 -2.54 -5.30
C GLY A 186 -10.02 -2.17 -4.20
N TRP A 187 -8.73 -2.41 -4.45
CA TRP A 187 -7.66 -2.01 -3.54
C TRP A 187 -7.61 -0.50 -3.32
N ASN A 188 -7.86 0.31 -4.36
CA ASN A 188 -7.96 1.76 -4.21
C ASN A 188 -9.14 2.15 -3.31
N LYS A 189 -10.32 1.54 -3.47
CA LYS A 189 -11.48 1.77 -2.62
C LYS A 189 -11.16 1.43 -1.17
N LEU A 190 -10.67 0.22 -0.91
CA LEU A 190 -10.30 -0.26 0.42
C LEU A 190 -9.28 0.66 1.10
N MET A 191 -8.16 0.94 0.44
CA MET A 191 -7.09 1.77 1.02
C MET A 191 -7.52 3.23 1.21
N THR A 192 -8.45 3.75 0.38
CA THR A 192 -9.01 5.09 0.57
C THR A 192 -9.76 5.18 1.89
N VAL A 193 -10.57 4.17 2.20
CA VAL A 193 -11.30 4.16 3.46
C VAL A 193 -10.35 3.97 4.63
N ILE A 194 -9.42 3.01 4.57
CA ILE A 194 -8.40 2.81 5.62
C ILE A 194 -7.67 4.12 5.95
N VAL A 195 -7.13 4.81 4.93
CA VAL A 195 -6.44 6.08 5.13
C VAL A 195 -7.35 7.16 5.69
N ARG A 196 -8.61 7.22 5.27
CA ARG A 196 -9.60 8.17 5.81
C ARG A 196 -9.82 7.93 7.30
N GLU A 197 -9.98 6.69 7.72
CA GLU A 197 -10.22 6.33 9.12
C GLU A 197 -8.98 6.56 9.98
N MET A 198 -7.78 6.22 9.50
CA MET A 198 -6.51 6.57 10.15
C MET A 198 -6.38 8.09 10.34
N LYS A 199 -6.65 8.89 9.30
CA LYS A 199 -6.64 10.35 9.39
C LYS A 199 -7.67 10.86 10.40
N ARG A 200 -8.87 10.29 10.42
CA ARG A 200 -9.91 10.65 11.39
C ARG A 200 -9.42 10.42 12.82
N GLY A 201 -8.89 9.23 13.11
CA GLY A 201 -8.39 8.90 14.45
C GLY A 201 -7.22 9.79 14.90
N PHE A 202 -6.30 10.10 13.99
CA PHE A 202 -5.20 11.02 14.27
C PHE A 202 -5.71 12.44 14.61
N LEU A 203 -6.59 12.99 13.78
CA LEU A 203 -7.10 14.36 13.94
C LEU A 203 -7.99 14.51 15.18
N GLU A 204 -8.81 13.51 15.49
CA GLU A 204 -9.64 13.52 16.71
C GLU A 204 -8.77 13.59 17.97
N GLU A 205 -7.64 12.88 17.99
CA GLU A 205 -6.73 12.90 19.13
C GLU A 205 -5.99 14.24 19.24
N ALA A 206 -5.53 14.79 18.11
CA ALA A 206 -4.95 16.14 18.07
C ALA A 206 -5.93 17.20 18.60
N MET A 207 -7.19 17.16 18.16
CA MET A 207 -8.23 18.08 18.61
C MET A 207 -8.59 17.92 20.09
N ARG A 208 -8.52 16.69 20.64
CA ARG A 208 -8.75 16.45 22.07
C ARG A 208 -7.64 17.07 22.92
N ASN A 209 -6.39 16.88 22.52
CA ASN A 209 -5.24 17.39 23.26
C ASN A 209 -5.19 18.93 23.26
N CYS A 210 -5.51 19.61 22.15
CA CYS A 210 -5.61 21.08 22.14
C CYS A 210 -6.69 21.61 23.09
N LYS A 211 -7.84 20.93 23.19
CA LYS A 211 -8.93 21.34 24.10
C LYS A 211 -8.59 21.11 25.57
N GLU A 212 -7.79 20.08 25.88
CA GLU A 212 -7.32 19.82 27.24
C GLU A 212 -6.29 20.86 27.69
N GLU A 213 -5.45 21.35 26.77
CA GLU A 213 -4.54 22.47 27.03
C GLU A 213 -5.31 23.76 27.35
N ASP A 214 -6.29 24.14 26.52
CA ASP A 214 -7.13 25.33 26.75
C ASP A 214 -7.85 25.30 28.11
N ASN A 215 -8.40 24.14 28.50
CA ASN A 215 -9.10 23.98 29.78
C ASN A 215 -8.15 24.00 30.98
N ASN A 216 -6.93 23.46 30.83
CA ASN A 216 -5.92 23.48 31.89
C ASN A 216 -5.29 24.86 32.07
N GLU A 217 -5.22 25.69 31.03
CA GLU A 217 -4.82 27.09 31.14
C GLU A 217 -5.89 27.94 31.84
N LEU A 218 -7.17 27.69 31.54
CA LEU A 218 -8.29 28.40 32.19
C LEU A 218 -8.40 28.11 33.70
N LEU A 219 -7.97 26.93 34.15
CA LEU A 219 -7.95 26.55 35.57
C LEU A 219 -6.72 27.07 36.33
N LYS A 220 -5.72 27.61 35.62
CA LYS A 220 -4.50 28.19 36.20
C LYS A 220 -4.52 29.72 36.26
N ALA A 221 -5.55 30.36 35.71
CA ALA A 221 -5.81 31.79 35.78
C ALA A 221 -6.81 32.12 36.91
#